data_AF-A0A7C7UDG5-F1
#
_entry.id   AF-A0A7C7UDG5-F1
#
_cell.length_a   1.000
_cell.length_b   1.000
_cell.length_c   1.000
_cell.angle_alpha   90.00
_cell.angle_beta   90.00
_cell.angle_gamma   90.00
#
_symmetry.space_group_name_H-M   'P 1'
#
loop_
_entity.id
_entity.type
_entity.pdbx_description
1 polymer ?
#
loop_
_entity_poly.entity_id
_entity_poly.type
_entity_poly.pdbx_seq_one_letter_code
_entity_poly.pdbx_strand_id
1 'polypeptide(L)'
;MSEGVTLQIAGIGGIEWIILLAIFLVFIFGSKKMPEIMRHLGRALGEFEKSRIEIQKELMAASQTVQNPLSPSPQRPFLGPPPPPQSQPPVQIQAYQPKIEGKPTVKSTSFLTKMAEELGIETENRSEEDIWEEIRRKTLEQKAASQ
;
A
#
# COMPACT_ATOMS: atom_id res chain seq x y z
N MET A 1 28.02 -45.67 -6.91
CA MET A 1 26.76 -45.62 -7.70
C MET A 1 25.81 -44.56 -7.14
N SER A 2 26.30 -43.35 -6.77
CA SER A 2 25.51 -42.41 -5.96
C SER A 2 25.43 -40.98 -6.51
N GLU A 3 26.07 -40.69 -7.64
CA GLU A 3 26.14 -39.31 -8.19
C GLU A 3 25.12 -39.03 -9.30
N GLY A 4 24.33 -40.04 -9.71
CA GLY A 4 23.29 -39.90 -10.75
C GLY A 4 21.93 -39.44 -10.22
N VAL A 5 21.70 -39.48 -8.91
CA VAL A 5 20.38 -39.17 -8.30
C VAL A 5 20.18 -37.67 -8.12
N THR A 6 21.23 -36.94 -7.73
CA THR A 6 21.18 -35.49 -7.49
C THR A 6 20.91 -34.68 -8.76
N LEU A 7 21.38 -35.13 -9.92
CA LEU A 7 21.15 -34.44 -11.20
C LEU A 7 19.74 -34.65 -11.77
N GLN A 8 19.07 -35.76 -11.42
CA GLN A 8 17.67 -35.98 -11.84
C GLN A 8 16.66 -35.15 -11.03
N ILE A 9 17.01 -34.75 -9.80
CA ILE A 9 16.18 -33.85 -8.97
C ILE A 9 16.18 -32.42 -9.56
N ALA A 10 17.27 -32.02 -10.23
CA ALA A 10 17.38 -30.70 -10.84
C ALA A 10 16.57 -30.54 -12.15
N GLY A 11 16.27 -31.65 -12.85
CA GLY A 11 15.53 -31.62 -14.12
C GLY A 11 14.00 -31.73 -13.99
N ILE A 12 13.51 -32.16 -12.82
CA ILE A 12 12.08 -32.40 -12.49
C ILE A 12 11.67 -31.39 -11.39
N GLY A 13 12.16 -30.15 -11.49
CA GLY A 13 12.47 -29.35 -10.30
C GLY A 13 11.57 -28.15 -10.02
N GLY A 14 10.44 -27.98 -10.68
CA GLY A 14 9.63 -26.76 -10.54
C GLY A 14 8.21 -27.04 -10.07
N ILE A 15 7.47 -27.80 -10.88
CA ILE A 15 6.05 -28.02 -10.64
C ILE A 15 5.82 -28.95 -9.44
N GLU A 16 6.72 -29.89 -9.22
CA GLU A 16 6.76 -30.80 -8.08
C GLU A 16 6.91 -30.01 -6.78
N TRP A 17 7.79 -29.01 -6.73
CA TRP A 17 7.94 -28.14 -5.57
C TRP A 17 6.70 -27.28 -5.32
N ILE A 18 6.06 -26.79 -6.38
CA ILE A 18 4.79 -26.04 -6.27
C ILE A 18 3.69 -26.96 -5.72
N ILE A 19 3.60 -28.20 -6.21
CA ILE A 19 2.62 -29.18 -5.73
C ILE A 19 2.87 -29.53 -4.27
N LEU A 20 4.13 -29.79 -3.88
CA LEU A 20 4.50 -30.07 -2.49
C LEU A 20 4.18 -28.89 -1.57
N LEU A 21 4.49 -27.67 -2.00
CA LEU A 21 4.15 -26.46 -1.26
C LEU A 21 2.63 -26.30 -1.11
N ALA A 22 1.87 -26.51 -2.19
CA ALA A 22 0.41 -26.43 -2.17
C ALA A 22 -0.19 -27.47 -1.21
N ILE A 23 0.29 -28.72 -1.24
CA ILE A 23 -0.14 -29.78 -0.32
C ILE A 23 0.20 -29.39 1.12
N PHE A 24 1.41 -28.89 1.38
CA PHE A 24 1.82 -28.42 2.70
C PHE A 24 0.91 -27.31 3.24
N LEU A 25 0.62 -26.29 2.42
CA LEU A 25 -0.34 -25.24 2.78
C LEU A 25 -1.73 -25.81 3.08
N VAL A 26 -2.21 -26.74 2.26
CA VAL A 26 -3.50 -27.40 2.50
C VAL A 26 -3.48 -28.24 3.78
N PHE A 27 -2.34 -28.81 4.18
CA PHE A 27 -2.23 -29.56 5.43
C PHE A 27 -2.27 -28.66 6.67
N ILE A 28 -1.59 -27.50 6.62
CA ILE A 28 -1.57 -26.53 7.72
C ILE A 28 -2.90 -25.76 7.83
N PHE A 29 -3.41 -25.24 6.71
CA PHE A 29 -4.60 -24.40 6.68
C PHE A 29 -5.90 -25.19 6.47
N GLY A 30 -5.82 -26.42 5.97
CA GLY A 30 -6.97 -27.26 5.62
C GLY A 30 -7.52 -26.96 4.22
N SER A 31 -8.11 -27.99 3.60
CA SER A 31 -8.71 -27.92 2.25
C SER A 31 -9.91 -26.97 2.15
N LYS A 32 -10.50 -26.58 3.28
CA LYS A 32 -11.65 -25.65 3.32
C LYS A 32 -11.23 -24.18 3.34
N LYS A 33 -10.06 -23.83 3.88
CA LYS A 33 -9.65 -22.43 4.10
C LYS A 33 -9.02 -21.78 2.88
N MET A 34 -8.21 -22.51 2.11
CA MET A 34 -7.65 -22.02 0.85
C MET A 34 -8.71 -21.53 -0.15
N PRO A 35 -9.75 -22.32 -0.49
CA PRO A 35 -10.80 -21.86 -1.40
C PRO A 35 -11.66 -20.74 -0.81
N GLU A 36 -11.87 -20.71 0.51
CA GLU A 36 -12.61 -19.66 1.20
C GLU A 36 -11.90 -18.29 1.06
N ILE A 37 -10.59 -18.24 1.31
CA ILE A 37 -9.79 -17.02 1.16
C ILE A 37 -9.73 -16.56 -0.30
N MET A 38 -9.51 -17.48 -1.25
CA MET A 38 -9.53 -17.14 -2.68
C MET A 38 -10.87 -16.55 -3.10
N ARG A 39 -11.99 -17.07 -2.57
CA ARG A 39 -13.32 -16.55 -2.89
C ARG A 39 -13.53 -15.15 -2.33
N HIS A 40 -13.09 -14.86 -1.10
CA HIS A 40 -13.15 -13.51 -0.54
C HIS A 40 -12.21 -12.54 -1.26
N LEU A 41 -10.97 -12.95 -1.54
CA LEU A 41 -9.99 -12.14 -2.28
C LEU A 41 -10.47 -11.86 -3.71
N GLY A 42 -11.01 -12.85 -4.41
CA GLY A 42 -11.55 -12.69 -5.75
C GLY A 42 -12.75 -11.73 -5.79
N ARG A 43 -13.62 -11.76 -4.77
CA ARG A 43 -14.72 -10.78 -4.64
C ARG A 43 -14.18 -9.38 -4.37
N ALA A 44 -13.25 -9.24 -3.43
CA ALA A 44 -12.62 -7.96 -3.10
C ALA A 44 -11.91 -7.34 -4.32
N LEU A 45 -11.11 -8.12 -5.05
CA LEU A 45 -10.45 -7.67 -6.28
C LEU A 45 -11.47 -7.31 -7.37
N GLY A 46 -12.56 -8.08 -7.51
CA GLY A 46 -13.60 -7.79 -8.50
C GLY A 46 -14.40 -6.51 -8.20
N GLU A 47 -14.73 -6.24 -6.94
CA GLU A 47 -15.38 -4.99 -6.52
C GLU A 47 -14.43 -3.80 -6.64
N PHE A 48 -13.16 -3.98 -6.25
CA PHE A 48 -12.13 -2.97 -6.39
C PHE A 48 -11.95 -2.55 -7.86
N GLU A 49 -11.90 -3.49 -8.80
CA GLU A 49 -11.76 -3.16 -10.22
C GLU A 49 -12.96 -2.38 -10.76
N LYS A 50 -14.19 -2.73 -10.34
CA LYS A 50 -15.40 -1.96 -10.69
C LYS A 50 -15.32 -0.52 -10.18
N SER A 51 -14.93 -0.34 -8.91
CA SER A 51 -14.74 0.99 -8.32
C SER A 51 -13.64 1.77 -9.04
N ARG A 52 -12.53 1.13 -9.43
CA ARG A 52 -11.47 1.76 -10.21
C ARG A 52 -11.96 2.27 -11.56
N ILE A 53 -12.76 1.49 -12.27
CA ILE A 53 -13.33 1.88 -13.57
C ILE A 53 -14.25 3.09 -13.41
N GLU A 54 -15.13 3.10 -12.41
CA GLU A 54 -16.03 4.24 -12.17
C GLU A 54 -15.24 5.50 -11.84
N ILE A 55 -14.24 5.41 -10.95
CA ILE A 55 -13.36 6.54 -10.59
C ILE A 55 -12.61 7.07 -11.82
N GLN A 56 -12.07 6.19 -12.67
CA GLN A 56 -11.40 6.62 -13.90
C GLN A 56 -12.36 7.36 -14.83
N LYS A 57 -13.59 6.88 -14.97
CA LYS A 57 -14.62 7.52 -15.80
C LYS A 57 -15.00 8.90 -15.25
N GLU A 58 -15.19 9.02 -13.95
CA GLU A 58 -15.46 10.31 -13.28
C GLU A 58 -14.29 11.27 -13.43
N LEU A 59 -13.06 10.82 -13.25
CA LEU A 59 -11.85 11.63 -13.44
C LEU A 59 -11.69 12.12 -14.88
N MET A 60 -11.95 11.26 -15.88
CA MET A 60 -11.92 11.64 -17.29
C MET A 60 -13.02 12.65 -17.61
N ALA A 61 -14.25 12.44 -17.11
CA ALA A 61 -15.37 13.36 -17.31
C ALA A 61 -15.12 14.73 -16.63
N ALA A 62 -14.57 14.73 -15.41
CA ALA A 62 -14.17 15.93 -14.68
C ALA A 62 -13.06 16.68 -15.43
N SER A 63 -12.05 15.97 -15.93
CA SER A 63 -10.95 16.57 -16.69
C SER A 63 -11.42 17.19 -18.01
N GLN A 64 -12.37 16.55 -18.71
CA GLN A 64 -12.99 17.11 -19.92
C GLN A 64 -13.84 18.35 -19.62
N THR A 65 -14.54 18.37 -18.47
CA THR A 65 -15.37 19.52 -18.06
C THR A 65 -14.52 20.74 -17.69
N VAL A 66 -13.35 20.54 -17.08
CA VAL A 66 -12.41 21.63 -16.75
C VAL A 66 -11.79 22.27 -18.01
N GLN A 67 -11.64 21.50 -19.10
CA GLN A 67 -10.99 21.99 -20.32
C GLN A 67 -11.95 22.71 -21.29
N ASN A 68 -13.27 22.62 -21.10
CA ASN A 68 -14.24 23.26 -22.00
C ASN A 68 -15.43 23.88 -21.23
N PRO A 69 -15.31 25.14 -20.75
CA PRO A 69 -16.29 25.78 -19.87
C PRO A 69 -17.64 26.15 -20.52
N LEU A 70 -17.96 25.70 -21.75
CA LEU A 70 -19.17 26.12 -22.48
C LEU A 70 -20.07 24.98 -23.01
N SER A 71 -19.88 23.73 -22.56
CA SER A 71 -20.78 22.64 -22.98
C SER A 71 -22.08 22.64 -22.15
N PRO A 72 -23.28 22.73 -22.76
CA PRO A 72 -24.54 22.66 -22.03
C PRO A 72 -24.72 21.26 -21.43
N SER A 73 -24.78 21.20 -20.10
CA SER A 73 -25.06 19.98 -19.33
C SER A 73 -26.37 19.32 -19.81
N PRO A 74 -26.41 17.99 -19.99
CA PRO A 74 -27.67 17.27 -20.14
C PRO A 74 -28.56 17.61 -18.95
N GLN A 75 -29.70 18.25 -19.20
CA GLN A 75 -30.72 18.49 -18.18
C GLN A 75 -31.15 17.12 -17.67
N ARG A 76 -30.61 16.70 -16.51
CA ARG A 76 -31.21 15.63 -15.74
C ARG A 76 -32.69 16.04 -15.57
N PRO A 77 -33.66 15.16 -15.88
CA PRO A 77 -35.04 15.43 -15.49
C PRO A 77 -35.01 15.85 -14.04
N PHE A 78 -35.60 16.99 -13.73
CA PHE A 78 -35.68 17.50 -12.37
C PHE A 78 -36.61 16.56 -11.59
N LEU A 79 -36.09 15.39 -11.22
CA LEU A 79 -36.58 14.65 -10.08
C LEU A 79 -36.34 15.61 -8.93
N GLY A 80 -37.42 16.08 -8.32
CA GLY A 80 -37.38 17.08 -7.26
C GLY A 80 -36.39 16.72 -6.14
N PRO A 81 -36.19 17.62 -5.16
CA PRO A 81 -35.26 17.35 -4.07
C PRO A 81 -35.52 15.94 -3.52
N PRO A 82 -34.47 15.11 -3.34
CA PRO A 82 -34.65 13.79 -2.76
C PRO A 82 -35.42 13.96 -1.44
N PRO A 83 -36.36 13.06 -1.11
CA PRO A 83 -37.04 13.15 0.18
C PRO A 83 -35.95 13.28 1.26
N PRO A 84 -36.13 14.19 2.24
CA PRO A 84 -35.16 14.35 3.31
C PRO A 84 -34.85 12.95 3.86
N PRO A 85 -33.58 12.62 4.12
CA PRO A 85 -33.21 11.33 4.67
C PRO A 85 -34.14 11.05 5.85
N GLN A 86 -35.08 10.12 5.69
CA GLN A 86 -35.87 9.67 6.82
C GLN A 86 -34.85 9.23 7.85
N SER A 87 -34.96 9.73 9.08
CA SER A 87 -34.06 9.47 10.19
C SER A 87 -33.94 7.98 10.43
N GLN A 88 -33.09 7.30 9.65
CA GLN A 88 -32.56 6.02 10.03
C GLN A 88 -31.91 6.27 11.39
N PRO A 89 -32.22 5.45 12.41
CA PRO A 89 -31.59 5.61 13.72
C PRO A 89 -30.09 5.73 13.45
N PRO A 90 -29.42 6.76 14.02
CA PRO A 90 -28.04 7.04 13.69
C PRO A 90 -27.28 5.73 13.85
N VAL A 91 -26.69 5.25 12.75
CA VAL A 91 -25.69 4.21 12.84
C VAL A 91 -24.66 4.81 13.79
N GLN A 92 -24.66 4.32 15.03
CA GLN A 92 -23.63 4.66 15.98
C GLN A 92 -22.35 4.09 15.40
N ILE A 93 -21.69 4.89 14.58
CA ILE A 93 -20.26 4.81 14.43
C ILE A 93 -19.77 5.16 15.83
N GLN A 94 -19.67 4.15 16.69
CA GLN A 94 -18.77 4.18 17.82
C GLN A 94 -17.46 4.60 17.20
N ALA A 95 -17.08 5.86 17.45
CA ALA A 95 -15.91 6.45 16.84
C ALA A 95 -14.77 5.44 17.01
N TYR A 96 -14.32 4.86 15.90
CA TYR A 96 -13.00 4.29 15.89
C TYR A 96 -12.08 5.48 16.10
N GLN A 97 -11.78 5.76 17.37
CA GLN A 97 -10.63 6.54 17.74
C GLN A 97 -9.45 5.61 17.49
N PRO A 98 -8.64 5.79 16.43
CA PRO A 98 -7.28 5.31 16.52
C PRO A 98 -6.68 6.06 17.69
N LYS A 99 -6.42 5.35 18.78
CA LYS A 99 -5.58 5.84 19.85
C LYS A 99 -4.18 6.02 19.29
N ILE A 100 -3.94 7.14 18.63
CA ILE A 100 -2.61 7.65 18.29
C ILE A 100 -2.01 8.23 19.58
N GLU A 101 -1.79 7.36 20.55
CA GLU A 101 -0.91 7.64 21.69
C GLU A 101 0.43 6.98 21.36
N GLY A 102 1.32 7.78 20.78
CA GLY A 102 2.67 7.38 20.41
C GLY A 102 3.19 8.26 19.30
N LYS A 103 4.07 9.21 19.64
CA LYS A 103 4.94 9.86 18.66
C LYS A 103 5.56 8.81 17.73
N PRO A 104 5.86 9.12 16.46
CA PRO A 104 6.61 8.24 15.58
C PRO A 104 8.07 8.16 16.04
N THR A 105 8.31 7.40 17.10
CA THR A 105 9.61 7.04 17.64
C THR A 105 9.54 5.52 17.71
N VAL A 106 10.28 4.75 16.89
CA VAL A 106 11.52 4.07 17.32
C VAL A 106 12.26 3.46 16.09
N LYS A 107 12.10 4.00 14.87
CA LYS A 107 12.93 3.58 13.71
C LYS A 107 13.81 4.67 13.09
N SER A 108 13.54 5.94 13.37
CA SER A 108 14.34 7.04 12.78
C SER A 108 15.71 7.21 13.46
N THR A 109 15.81 6.87 14.74
CA THR A 109 17.03 7.04 15.53
C THR A 109 18.21 6.23 14.99
N SER A 110 18.01 4.97 14.58
CA SER A 110 19.09 4.14 14.05
C SER A 110 19.58 4.53 12.66
N PHE A 111 18.71 5.13 11.85
CA PHE A 111 19.06 5.61 10.51
C PHE A 111 19.86 6.92 10.60
N LEU A 112 19.43 7.82 11.48
CA LEU A 112 20.10 9.10 11.72
C LEU A 112 21.52 8.93 12.22
N THR A 113 21.71 8.05 13.20
CA THR A 113 23.04 7.75 13.73
C THR A 113 23.95 7.15 12.65
N LYS A 114 23.44 6.24 11.81
CA LYS A 114 24.21 5.66 10.69
C LYS A 114 24.62 6.69 9.64
N MET A 115 23.69 7.57 9.26
CA MET A 115 23.98 8.62 8.28
C MET A 115 24.94 9.69 8.83
N ALA A 116 24.84 10.00 10.13
CA ALA A 116 25.79 10.89 10.78
C ALA A 116 27.19 10.26 10.85
N GLU A 117 27.30 8.97 11.17
CA GLU A 117 28.58 8.23 11.21
C GLU A 117 29.23 8.13 9.82
N GLU A 118 28.44 7.82 8.79
CA GLU A 118 28.92 7.71 7.39
C GLU A 118 29.41 9.06 6.82
N LEU A 119 28.87 10.17 7.33
CA LEU A 119 29.27 11.53 6.94
C LEU A 119 30.29 12.14 7.92
N GLY A 120 30.75 11.40 8.93
CA GLY A 120 31.75 11.83 9.92
C GLY A 120 31.25 12.92 10.87
N ILE A 121 29.95 12.96 11.18
CA ILE A 121 29.31 13.96 12.04
C ILE A 121 29.26 13.42 13.49
N GLU A 122 29.88 14.13 14.43
CA GLU A 122 29.84 13.78 15.86
C GLU A 122 28.41 13.94 16.41
N THR A 123 27.81 12.83 16.86
CA THR A 123 26.42 12.78 17.37
C THR A 123 26.31 12.95 18.88
N GLU A 124 27.44 13.06 19.59
CA GLU A 124 27.46 13.21 21.04
C GLU A 124 27.08 14.65 21.43
N ASN A 125 25.92 14.83 22.08
CA ASN A 125 25.37 16.10 22.57
C ASN A 125 24.72 17.04 21.51
N ARG A 126 24.02 16.47 20.51
CA ARG A 126 23.21 17.23 19.53
C ARG A 126 21.76 16.75 19.47
N SER A 127 20.83 17.66 19.23
CA SER A 127 19.40 17.34 19.03
C SER A 127 19.21 16.60 17.70
N GLU A 128 18.27 15.66 17.64
CA GLU A 128 17.92 14.93 16.41
C GLU A 128 17.59 15.89 15.25
N GLU A 129 17.01 17.05 15.57
CA GLU A 129 16.67 18.07 14.58
C GLU A 129 17.90 18.80 14.01
N ASP A 130 18.93 19.03 14.83
CA ASP A 130 20.20 19.61 14.37
C ASP A 130 20.96 18.62 13.48
N ILE A 131 20.90 17.33 13.82
CA ILE A 131 21.52 16.24 13.05
C ILE A 131 20.90 16.16 11.64
N TRP A 132 19.57 16.34 11.52
CA TRP A 132 18.89 16.33 10.23
C TRP A 132 19.30 17.48 9.31
N GLU A 133 19.44 18.68 9.83
CA GLU A 133 19.85 19.85 9.05
C GLU A 133 21.31 19.73 8.59
N GLU A 134 22.19 19.19 9.45
CA GLU A 134 23.60 18.97 9.12
C GLU A 134 23.78 17.88 8.04
N ILE A 135 23.05 16.76 8.15
CA ILE A 135 23.04 15.69 7.13
C ILE A 135 22.55 16.26 5.80
N ARG A 136 21.41 16.97 5.79
CA ARG A 136 20.85 17.55 4.56
C ARG A 136 21.83 18.51 3.91
N ARG A 137 22.45 19.40 4.70
CA ARG A 137 23.46 20.34 4.20
C ARG A 137 24.63 19.63 3.53
N LYS A 138 25.18 18.60 4.17
CA LYS A 138 26.32 17.84 3.63
C LYS A 138 25.97 16.96 2.44
N THR A 139 24.77 16.37 2.40
CA THR A 139 24.30 15.61 1.23
C THR A 139 24.10 16.52 0.01
N LEU A 140 23.60 17.74 0.21
CA LEU A 140 23.44 18.72 -0.86
C LEU A 140 24.81 19.19 -1.39
N GLU A 141 25.78 19.42 -0.50
CA GLU A 141 27.16 19.78 -0.90
C GLU A 141 27.87 18.63 -1.63
N GLN A 142 27.74 17.38 -1.17
CA GLN A 142 28.31 16.22 -1.86
C GLN A 142 27.70 16.01 -3.25
N LYS A 143 26.40 16.21 -3.40
CA LYS A 143 25.71 16.10 -4.69
C LYS A 143 26.10 17.23 -5.64
N ALA A 144 26.44 18.41 -5.13
CA ALA A 144 26.94 19.53 -5.92
C ALA A 144 28.43 19.36 -6.32
N ALA A 145 29.24 18.71 -5.50
CA ALA A 145 30.66 18.44 -5.79
C ALA A 145 30.89 17.20 -6.68
N SER A 146 29.88 16.36 -6.87
CA SER A 146 29.94 15.13 -7.68
C SER A 146 29.34 15.29 -9.09
N GLN A 147 29.06 16.52 -9.51
CA GLN A 147 28.66 16.89 -10.88
C GLN A 147 29.78 17.70 -11.53
#